data_AF-A0A0K8MAR8-F1
#
_entry.id   AF-A0A0K8MAR8-F1
#
_cell.length_a   1.000
_cell.length_b   1.000
_cell.length_c   1.000
_cell.angle_alpha   90.00
_cell.angle_beta   90.00
_cell.angle_gamma   90.00
#
_symmetry.space_group_name_H-M   'P 1'
#
loop_
_entity.id
_entity.type
_entity.pdbx_description
1 polymer ?
#
loop_
_entity_poly.entity_id
_entity_poly.type
_entity_poly.pdbx_seq_one_letter_code
_entity_poly.pdbx_strand_id
1 'polypeptide(L)'
;MFWTIDPHWILNFRCDALTLFFKIFPFFASDYFFMSAIGIGYWLRPQIPLFIHLGFLIPFSTLINRILKLIFSIPRPPSSLHLISLQDPWGFPSGDAQIGTVFWGCLFLASSSRFVRIFCAGMIATIAKNL
;
A
#
# COMPACT_ATOMS: atom_id res chain seq x y z
N MET A 1 5.10 -27.99 1.00
CA MET A 1 6.44 -27.48 1.33
C MET A 1 6.37 -25.97 1.16
N PHE A 2 5.81 -25.27 2.15
CA PHE A 2 5.41 -23.87 2.01
C PHE A 2 6.38 -22.99 2.79
N TRP A 3 6.92 -22.00 2.11
CA TRP A 3 7.86 -20.99 2.56
C TRP A 3 7.42 -20.33 3.88
N THR A 4 7.82 -20.86 5.02
CA THR A 4 7.75 -20.14 6.30
C THR A 4 8.86 -19.11 6.31
N ILE A 5 8.54 -17.90 5.88
CA ILE A 5 9.39 -16.72 6.11
C ILE A 5 9.46 -16.55 7.63
N ASP A 6 10.63 -16.77 8.23
CA ASP A 6 10.85 -16.45 9.63
C ASP A 6 10.88 -14.93 9.80
N PRO A 7 9.90 -14.31 10.49
CA PRO A 7 9.86 -12.87 10.68
C PRO A 7 10.65 -12.42 11.92
N HIS A 8 11.20 -13.32 12.75
CA HIS A 8 11.77 -12.96 14.04
C HIS A 8 12.98 -12.02 13.93
N TRP A 9 13.74 -12.08 12.83
CA TRP A 9 14.87 -11.18 12.59
C TRP A 9 14.44 -9.72 12.47
N ILE A 10 13.23 -9.43 11.98
CA ILE A 10 12.74 -8.05 11.83
C ILE A 10 12.32 -7.43 13.17
N LEU A 11 11.97 -8.28 14.14
CA LEU A 11 11.55 -7.83 15.47
C LEU A 11 12.71 -7.18 16.23
N ASN A 12 13.94 -7.61 15.98
CA ASN A 12 15.14 -7.04 16.61
C ASN A 12 15.40 -5.58 16.22
N PHE A 13 14.82 -5.11 15.10
CA PHE A 13 14.91 -3.73 14.66
C PHE A 13 13.79 -2.84 15.22
N ARG A 14 12.84 -3.39 15.98
CA ARG A 14 11.74 -2.61 16.56
C ARG A 14 12.25 -1.72 17.70
N CYS A 15 11.96 -0.44 17.61
CA CYS A 15 12.06 0.52 18.70
C CYS A 15 10.86 1.48 18.62
N ASP A 16 10.49 2.11 19.74
CA ASP A 16 9.27 2.92 19.82
C ASP A 16 9.22 4.03 18.76
N ALA A 17 10.35 4.69 18.53
CA ALA A 17 10.46 5.74 17.51
C ALA A 17 10.22 5.20 16.10
N LEU A 18 10.83 4.06 15.75
CA LEU A 18 10.68 3.45 14.42
C LEU A 18 9.27 2.87 14.22
N THR A 19 8.68 2.30 15.26
CA THR A 19 7.30 1.82 15.25
C THR A 19 6.32 2.98 15.05
N LEU A 20 6.50 4.11 15.73
CA LEU A 20 5.66 5.29 15.53
C LEU A 20 5.78 5.82 14.10
N PHE A 21 7.00 5.90 13.56
CA PHE A 21 7.25 6.30 12.19
C PHE A 21 6.53 5.41 11.18
N PHE A 22 6.62 4.09 11.32
CA PHE A 22 5.96 3.16 10.40
C PHE A 22 4.43 3.15 10.49
N LYS A 23 3.85 3.51 11.64
CA LYS A 23 2.38 3.61 11.82
C LYS A 23 1.72 4.69 10.96
N ILE A 24 2.49 5.65 10.43
CA ILE A 24 1.96 6.74 9.60
C ILE A 24 1.67 6.26 8.17
N PHE A 25 2.49 5.38 7.62
CA PHE A 25 2.38 4.96 6.22
C PHE A 25 1.13 4.15 5.86
N PRO A 26 0.58 3.29 6.74
CA PRO A 26 -0.70 2.62 6.51
C PRO A 26 -1.85 3.59 6.22
N PHE A 27 -1.83 4.80 6.77
CA PHE A 27 -2.80 5.84 6.39
C PHE A 27 -2.67 6.20 4.89
N PHE A 28 -1.45 6.38 4.39
CA PHE A 28 -1.17 6.68 2.98
C PHE A 28 -1.38 5.50 2.02
N ALA A 29 -1.63 4.31 2.56
CA ALA A 29 -2.03 3.12 1.81
C ALA A 29 -3.52 2.77 2.01
N SER A 30 -4.28 3.61 2.72
CA SER A 30 -5.69 3.34 3.05
C SER A 30 -6.64 3.73 1.92
N ASP A 31 -7.75 3.00 1.83
CA ASP A 31 -8.84 3.32 0.89
C ASP A 31 -9.36 4.75 1.07
N TYR A 32 -9.47 5.22 2.32
CA TYR A 32 -9.89 6.60 2.64
C TYR A 32 -8.95 7.64 2.05
N PHE A 33 -7.64 7.43 2.16
CA PHE A 33 -6.65 8.33 1.58
C PHE A 33 -6.76 8.34 0.05
N PHE A 34 -6.80 7.17 -0.60
CA PHE A 34 -6.87 7.09 -2.06
C PHE A 34 -8.13 7.77 -2.60
N MET A 35 -9.30 7.49 -2.03
CA MET A 35 -10.56 8.08 -2.49
C MET A 35 -10.58 9.60 -2.29
N SER A 36 -10.08 10.08 -1.16
CA SER A 36 -9.98 11.52 -0.89
C SER A 36 -9.01 12.21 -1.85
N ALA A 37 -7.83 11.63 -2.06
CA ALA A 37 -6.81 12.18 -2.95
C ALA A 37 -7.26 12.20 -4.42
N ILE A 38 -7.95 11.16 -4.88
CA ILE A 38 -8.53 11.11 -6.22
C ILE A 38 -9.63 12.16 -6.38
N GLY A 39 -10.55 12.25 -5.41
CA GLY A 39 -11.65 13.21 -5.44
C GLY A 39 -11.17 14.66 -5.44
N ILE A 40 -10.25 15.01 -4.53
CA ILE A 40 -9.65 16.34 -4.45
C ILE A 40 -8.83 16.63 -5.71
N GLY A 41 -8.04 15.66 -6.19
CA GLY A 41 -7.23 15.81 -7.38
C GLY A 41 -8.07 16.09 -8.63
N TYR A 42 -9.15 15.33 -8.81
CA TYR A 42 -10.10 15.56 -9.89
C TYR A 42 -10.81 16.91 -9.76
N TRP A 43 -11.23 17.30 -8.56
CA TRP A 43 -11.90 18.59 -8.36
C TRP A 43 -10.97 19.78 -8.67
N LEU A 44 -9.72 19.76 -8.21
CA LEU A 44 -8.77 20.85 -8.45
C LEU A 44 -8.31 20.94 -9.91
N ARG A 45 -8.30 19.80 -10.62
CA ARG A 45 -7.77 19.67 -11.98
C ARG A 45 -8.56 18.64 -12.81
N PRO A 46 -9.83 18.92 -13.14
CA PRO A 46 -10.70 17.96 -13.86
C PRO A 46 -10.19 17.63 -15.27
N GLN A 47 -9.39 18.50 -15.86
CA GLN A 47 -8.75 18.30 -17.16
C GLN A 47 -7.63 17.25 -17.16
N ILE A 48 -7.15 16.81 -15.99
CA ILE A 48 -6.09 15.81 -15.89
C ILE A 48 -6.73 14.41 -15.83
N PRO A 49 -6.59 13.57 -16.87
CA PRO A 49 -7.25 12.26 -16.94
C PRO A 49 -6.74 11.26 -15.89
N LEU A 50 -5.58 11.52 -15.28
CA LEU A 50 -4.97 10.69 -14.23
C LEU A 50 -5.96 10.32 -13.13
N PHE A 51 -6.72 11.29 -12.61
CA PHE A 51 -7.60 11.04 -11.47
C PHE A 51 -8.83 10.20 -11.85
N ILE A 52 -9.34 10.34 -13.07
CA ILE A 52 -10.39 9.45 -13.60
C ILE A 52 -9.82 8.04 -13.75
N HIS A 53 -8.63 7.89 -14.36
CA HIS A 53 -7.98 6.58 -14.50
C HIS A 53 -7.73 5.92 -13.15
N LEU A 54 -7.23 6.66 -12.16
CA LEU A 54 -7.03 6.16 -10.80
C LEU A 54 -8.36 5.73 -10.14
N GLY A 55 -9.45 6.46 -10.40
CA GLY A 55 -10.80 6.09 -9.95
C GLY A 55 -11.26 4.71 -10.42
N PHE A 56 -10.80 4.26 -11.60
CA PHE A 56 -11.08 2.91 -12.10
C PHE A 56 -9.98 1.89 -11.73
N LEU A 57 -8.71 2.29 -11.79
CA LEU A 57 -7.57 1.41 -11.55
C LEU A 57 -7.49 0.93 -10.10
N ILE A 58 -7.84 1.77 -9.13
CA ILE A 58 -7.77 1.39 -7.71
C ILE A 58 -8.78 0.28 -7.38
N PRO A 59 -10.10 0.43 -7.65
CA PRO A 59 -11.05 -0.66 -7.44
C PRO A 59 -10.70 -1.94 -8.23
N PHE A 60 -10.23 -1.78 -9.47
CA PHE A 60 -9.81 -2.92 -10.29
C PHE A 60 -8.61 -3.68 -9.69
N SER A 61 -7.60 -2.95 -9.22
CA SER A 61 -6.44 -3.53 -8.53
C SER A 61 -6.86 -4.24 -7.24
N THR A 62 -7.77 -3.65 -6.46
CA THR A 62 -8.32 -4.28 -5.25
C THR A 62 -9.05 -5.58 -5.56
N LEU A 63 -9.83 -5.63 -6.65
CA LEU A 63 -10.50 -6.86 -7.08
C LEU A 63 -9.49 -7.95 -7.44
N ILE A 64 -8.48 -7.63 -8.24
CA ILE A 64 -7.39 -8.56 -8.59
C ILE A 64 -6.68 -9.05 -7.32
N ASN A 65 -6.36 -8.15 -6.39
CA ASN A 65 -5.70 -8.51 -5.13
C ASN A 65 -6.53 -9.53 -4.33
N ARG A 66 -7.84 -9.30 -4.20
CA ARG A 66 -8.74 -10.23 -3.50
C ARG A 66 -8.81 -11.59 -4.18
N ILE A 67 -8.88 -11.62 -5.51
CA ILE A 67 -8.87 -12.89 -6.26
C ILE A 67 -7.56 -13.64 -6.02
N LEU A 68 -6.42 -12.96 -6.10
CA LEU A 68 -5.11 -13.57 -5.85
C LEU A 68 -4.98 -14.08 -4.41
N LYS A 69 -5.48 -13.34 -3.43
CA LYS A 69 -5.51 -13.78 -2.02
C LYS A 69 -6.25 -15.10 -1.84
N LEU A 70 -7.39 -15.26 -2.52
CA LEU A 70 -8.15 -16.52 -2.48
C LEU A 70 -7.41 -17.65 -3.19
N ILE A 71 -6.74 -17.37 -4.32
CA ILE A 71 -5.97 -18.38 -5.06
C ILE A 71 -4.79 -18.89 -4.23
N PHE A 72 -4.03 -18.00 -3.60
CA PHE A 72 -2.84 -18.39 -2.83
C PHE A 72 -3.17 -18.87 -1.42
N SER A 73 -4.20 -18.30 -0.78
CA SER A 73 -4.67 -18.67 0.57
C SER A 73 -3.52 -18.81 1.59
N ILE A 74 -2.52 -17.94 1.51
CA ILE A 74 -1.37 -17.96 2.43
C ILE A 74 -1.76 -17.23 3.71
N PRO A 75 -1.76 -17.89 4.88
CA PRO A 75 -2.15 -17.28 6.15
C PRO A 75 -1.13 -16.22 6.58
N ARG A 76 -1.61 -15.18 7.26
CA ARG A 76 -0.74 -14.18 7.89
C ARG A 76 0.04 -14.76 9.08
N PRO A 77 1.18 -14.14 9.46
CA PRO A 77 1.84 -14.38 10.73
C PRO A 77 0.87 -14.19 11.92
N PRO A 78 1.20 -14.73 13.11
CA PRO A 78 0.37 -14.57 14.30
C PRO A 78 0.21 -13.09 14.68
N SER A 79 -0.97 -12.75 15.24
CA SER A 79 -1.38 -11.37 15.54
C SER A 79 -0.45 -10.62 16.49
N SER A 80 0.30 -11.34 17.34
CA SER A 80 1.34 -10.77 18.21
C SER A 80 2.47 -10.08 17.44
N LEU A 81 2.64 -10.42 16.16
CA LEU A 81 3.66 -9.84 15.29
C LEU A 81 3.13 -8.66 14.47
N HIS A 82 1.83 -8.39 14.46
CA HIS A 82 1.26 -7.31 13.66
C HIS A 82 1.47 -5.93 14.33
N LEU A 83 1.84 -4.92 13.53
CA LEU A 83 1.89 -3.53 14.02
C LEU A 83 0.50 -2.89 14.18
N ILE A 84 -0.48 -3.37 13.40
CA ILE A 84 -1.86 -2.87 13.35
C ILE A 84 -2.81 -4.08 13.27
N SER A 85 -4.00 -3.94 13.85
CA SER A 85 -5.04 -4.98 13.74
C SER A 85 -5.52 -5.11 12.29
N LEU A 86 -5.52 -6.35 11.79
CA LEU A 86 -5.87 -6.67 10.41
C LEU A 86 -7.10 -7.57 10.42
N GLN A 87 -8.09 -7.25 9.59
CA GLN A 87 -9.35 -8.01 9.50
C GLN A 87 -9.26 -9.22 8.54
N ASP A 88 -8.28 -9.21 7.62
CA ASP A 88 -8.15 -10.23 6.57
C ASP A 88 -7.13 -11.32 6.96
N PRO A 89 -7.52 -12.61 6.98
CA PRO A 89 -6.63 -13.72 7.35
C PRO A 89 -5.49 -13.95 6.33
N TRP A 90 -5.61 -13.45 5.09
CA TRP A 90 -4.67 -13.72 4.02
C TRP A 90 -3.54 -12.69 3.94
N GLY A 91 -2.29 -13.18 3.94
CA GLY A 91 -1.08 -12.37 3.93
C GLY A 91 -0.50 -12.07 2.55
N PHE A 92 -0.78 -12.92 1.56
CA PHE A 92 -0.22 -12.79 0.22
C PHE A 92 -1.30 -12.80 -0.86
N PRO A 93 -1.20 -11.94 -1.89
CA PRO A 93 -0.27 -10.80 -1.99
C PRO A 93 -0.68 -9.62 -1.08
N SER A 94 0.25 -8.72 -0.79
CA SER A 94 -0.04 -7.53 0.01
C SER A 94 -0.93 -6.53 -0.72
N GLY A 95 -2.10 -6.23 -0.14
CA GLY A 95 -3.03 -5.23 -0.66
C GLY A 95 -2.43 -3.83 -0.64
N ASP A 96 -1.96 -3.38 0.51
CA ASP A 96 -1.37 -2.05 0.71
C ASP A 96 -0.19 -1.81 -0.24
N ALA A 97 0.69 -2.80 -0.39
CA ALA A 97 1.83 -2.69 -1.31
C ALA A 97 1.37 -2.64 -2.77
N GLN A 98 0.44 -3.51 -3.19
CA GLN A 98 -0.06 -3.53 -4.57
C GLN A 98 -0.79 -2.24 -4.92
N ILE A 99 -1.79 -1.86 -4.12
CA ILE A 99 -2.65 -0.70 -4.38
C ILE A 99 -1.85 0.60 -4.22
N GLY A 100 -1.00 0.69 -3.20
CA GLY A 100 -0.07 1.80 -3.01
C GLY A 100 0.88 1.96 -4.21
N THR A 101 1.42 0.85 -4.75
CA THR A 101 2.27 0.89 -5.94
C THR A 101 1.50 1.38 -7.16
N VAL A 102 0.25 0.97 -7.36
CA VAL A 102 -0.60 1.49 -8.45
C VAL A 102 -0.81 2.99 -8.29
N PHE A 103 -1.25 3.46 -7.12
CA PHE A 103 -1.53 4.88 -6.88
C PHE A 103 -0.28 5.76 -7.04
N TRP A 104 0.76 5.50 -6.25
CA TRP A 104 1.98 6.29 -6.24
C TRP A 104 2.80 6.12 -7.53
N GLY A 105 2.72 4.93 -8.16
CA GLY A 105 3.38 4.66 -9.45
C GLY A 105 2.74 5.44 -10.59
N CYS A 106 1.42 5.51 -10.67
CA CYS A 106 0.73 6.34 -11.65
C CYS A 106 1.06 7.84 -11.46
N LEU A 107 1.09 8.33 -10.22
CA LEU A 107 1.52 9.70 -9.90
C LEU A 107 2.98 9.96 -10.29
N PHE A 108 3.87 9.02 -10.02
CA PHE A 108 5.29 9.08 -10.41
C PHE A 108 5.46 9.22 -11.92
N LEU A 109 4.70 8.44 -12.71
CA LEU A 109 4.78 8.44 -14.16
C LEU A 109 4.14 9.70 -14.77
N ALA A 110 3.07 10.21 -14.17
CA ALA A 110 2.36 11.39 -14.65
C ALA A 110 3.07 12.71 -14.30
N SER A 111 3.97 12.72 -13.31
CA SER A 111 4.65 13.94 -12.86
C SER A 111 5.99 14.16 -13.56
N SER A 112 6.19 15.37 -14.09
CA SER A 112 7.51 15.79 -14.62
C SER A 112 8.46 16.32 -13.53
N SER A 113 7.96 16.58 -12.32
CA SER A 113 8.76 17.13 -11.23
C SER A 113 9.63 16.06 -10.57
N ARG A 114 10.95 16.26 -10.55
CA ARG A 114 11.90 15.34 -9.88
C ARG A 114 11.57 15.14 -8.40
N PHE A 115 11.13 16.20 -7.71
CA PHE A 115 10.76 16.11 -6.30
C PHE A 115 9.55 15.20 -6.06
N VAL A 116 8.50 15.36 -6.88
CA VAL A 116 7.30 14.50 -6.79
C VAL A 116 7.65 13.04 -7.07
N ARG A 117 8.52 12.80 -8.04
CA ARG A 117 8.99 11.46 -8.38
C ARG A 117 9.79 10.82 -7.24
N ILE A 118 10.72 11.54 -6.63
CA ILE A 118 11.47 11.05 -5.46
C ILE A 118 10.52 10.72 -4.31
N PHE A 119 9.55 11.61 -4.05
CA PHE A 119 8.54 11.39 -3.02
C PHE A 119 7.71 10.12 -3.28
N CYS A 120 7.18 9.95 -4.48
CA CYS A 120 6.38 8.77 -4.84
C CYS A 120 7.21 7.48 -4.73
N ALA A 121 8.46 7.49 -5.18
CA ALA A 121 9.36 6.34 -5.04
C ALA A 121 9.61 6.00 -3.56
N GLY A 122 9.78 7.02 -2.71
CA GLY A 122 9.87 6.86 -1.26
C GLY A 122 8.63 6.19 -0.68
N MET A 123 7.44 6.68 -1.04
CA MET A 123 6.15 6.12 -0.58
C MET A 123 5.98 4.65 -0.96
N ILE A 124 6.33 4.28 -2.19
CA ILE A 124 6.26 2.87 -2.65
C ILE A 124 7.20 2.00 -1.81
N ALA A 125 8.44 2.45 -1.58
CA ALA A 125 9.43 1.70 -0.82
C ALA A 125 9.04 1.53 0.66
N THR A 126 8.39 2.52 1.27
CA THR A 126 7.95 2.44 2.67
C THR A 126 6.68 1.61 2.85
N ILE A 127 5.70 1.74 1.94
CA ILE A 127 4.45 0.97 2.00
C ILE A 127 4.73 -0.52 1.78
N ALA A 128 5.62 -0.86 0.84
CA ALA A 128 6.01 -2.25 0.60
C ALA A 128 6.67 -2.93 1.81
N LYS A 129 7.23 -2.17 2.76
CA LYS A 129 7.93 -2.67 3.94
C LYS A 129 7.05 -2.83 5.19
N ASN A 130 5.79 -2.36 5.19
CA ASN A 130 4.91 -2.37 6.36
C ASN A 130 4.14 -3.69 6.58
N LEU A 131 4.64 -4.81 6.06
CA LEU A 131 4.00 -6.13 6.16
C LEU A 131 4.47 -6.93 7.37
#